data_AF-A0A914Q4C6-F1
#
_entry.id   AF-A0A914Q4C6-F1
#
_cell.length_a   1.000
_cell.length_b   1.000
_cell.length_c   1.000
_cell.angle_alpha   90.00
_cell.angle_beta   90.00
_cell.angle_gamma   90.00
#
_symmetry.space_group_name_H-M   'P 1'
#
loop_
_entity.id
_entity.type
_entity.pdbx_description
1 polymer ?
#
loop_
_entity_poly.entity_id
_entity_poly.type
_entity_poly.pdbx_seq_one_letter_code
_entity_poly.pdbx_strand_id
1 'polypeptide(L)'
;MTDEEYDAIYTEETRAKAIVLLIYFSILMVALPFASMYYCYHYVFNEYDASTDMLYSGLVAIAEIYILVAIFIFIAYKDEQTIEKRIKTKND
;
A
#
# COMPACT_ATOMS: atom_id res chain seq x y z
N MET A 1 29.49 5.61 -9.22
CA MET A 1 28.26 6.37 -9.02
C MET A 1 28.63 7.60 -8.22
N THR A 2 28.71 8.74 -8.89
CA THR A 2 28.99 10.03 -8.25
C THR A 2 27.68 10.58 -7.67
N ASP A 3 27.75 11.41 -6.63
CA ASP A 3 26.56 11.99 -5.98
C ASP A 3 25.66 12.74 -6.98
N GLU A 4 26.26 13.30 -8.04
CA GLU A 4 25.56 13.97 -9.14
C GLU A 4 24.67 13.03 -9.97
N GLU A 5 25.02 11.74 -10.11
CA GLU A 5 24.17 10.76 -10.79
C GLU A 5 22.97 10.38 -9.93
N TYR A 6 23.16 10.23 -8.62
CA TYR A 6 22.09 9.94 -7.67
C TYR A 6 21.02 11.03 -7.66
N ASP A 7 21.43 12.30 -7.61
CA ASP A 7 20.53 13.45 -7.62
C ASP A 7 19.80 13.59 -8.97
N ALA A 8 20.45 13.23 -10.09
CA ALA A 8 19.82 13.22 -11.41
C ALA A 8 18.77 12.11 -11.58
N ILE A 9 18.81 11.06 -10.75
CA ILE A 9 17.88 9.91 -10.79
C ILE A 9 16.75 10.10 -9.76
N TYR A 10 17.09 10.59 -8.57
CA TYR A 10 16.14 11.01 -7.53
C TYR A 10 15.72 12.47 -7.75
N THR A 11 15.16 12.74 -8.92
CA THR A 11 14.59 14.05 -9.23
C THR A 11 13.39 14.35 -8.32
N GLU A 12 13.00 15.63 -8.26
CA GLU A 12 11.83 16.05 -7.49
C GLU A 12 10.55 15.28 -7.87
N GLU A 13 10.41 14.84 -9.13
CA GLU A 13 9.29 13.99 -9.57
C GLU A 13 9.25 12.64 -8.86
N THR A 14 10.39 11.96 -8.69
CA THR A 14 10.47 10.67 -7.98
C THR A 14 10.09 10.85 -6.51
N ARG A 15 10.54 11.93 -5.88
CA ARG A 15 10.17 12.26 -4.48
C ARG A 15 8.68 12.60 -4.35
N ALA A 16 8.13 13.41 -5.25
CA ALA A 16 6.71 13.77 -5.26
C ALA A 16 5.83 12.52 -5.43
N LYS A 17 6.20 11.62 -6.34
CA LYS A 17 5.48 10.36 -6.56
C LYS A 17 5.50 9.46 -5.31
N ALA A 18 6.64 9.34 -4.63
CA ALA A 18 6.74 8.57 -3.39
C ALA A 18 5.85 9.15 -2.28
N ILE A 19 5.81 10.48 -2.13
CA ILE A 19 4.95 11.17 -1.15
C ILE A 19 3.47 10.92 -1.47
N VAL A 20 3.06 11.03 -2.74
CA VAL A 20 1.67 10.75 -3.15
C VAL A 20 1.31 9.30 -2.87
N LEU A 21 2.21 8.36 -3.17
CA LEU A 21 1.99 6.93 -2.89
C LEU A 21 1.78 6.68 -1.39
N LEU A 22 2.63 7.28 -0.54
CA LEU A 22 2.51 7.19 0.92
C LEU A 22 1.18 7.75 1.42
N ILE A 23 0.78 8.93 0.96
CA ILE A 23 -0.49 9.56 1.34
C ILE A 23 -1.67 8.69 0.88
N TYR A 24 -1.63 8.22 -0.36
CA TYR A 24 -2.68 7.38 -0.94
C TYR A 24 -2.86 6.09 -0.15
N PHE A 25 -1.77 5.37 0.11
CA PHE A 25 -1.82 4.12 0.89
C PHE A 25 -2.21 4.37 2.35
N SER A 26 -1.81 5.49 2.95
CA SER A 26 -2.25 5.85 4.31
C SER A 26 -3.77 6.05 4.39
N ILE A 27 -4.35 6.73 3.40
CA ILE A 27 -5.81 6.89 3.30
C ILE A 27 -6.46 5.54 3.03
N LEU A 28 -5.90 4.74 2.12
CA LEU A 28 -6.44 3.43 1.75
C LEU A 28 -6.45 2.45 2.94
N MET A 29 -5.39 2.43 3.75
CA MET A 29 -5.28 1.60 4.96
C MET A 29 -6.30 1.96 6.05
N VAL A 30 -6.94 3.12 5.96
CA VAL A 30 -8.03 3.50 6.86
C VAL A 30 -9.37 3.28 6.16
N ALA A 31 -9.59 3.89 5.01
CA ALA A 31 -10.87 3.89 4.33
C ALA A 31 -11.34 2.47 3.94
N LEU A 32 -10.41 1.64 3.46
CA LEU A 32 -10.74 0.34 2.88
C LEU A 32 -11.14 -0.69 3.95
N PRO A 33 -10.43 -0.82 5.09
CA PRO A 33 -10.87 -1.68 6.20
C PRO A 33 -12.18 -1.22 6.83
N PHE A 34 -12.42 0.09 6.97
CA PHE A 34 -13.70 0.59 7.51
C PHE A 34 -14.88 0.28 6.57
N ALA A 35 -14.69 0.47 5.26
CA ALA A 35 -15.70 0.14 4.26
C ALA A 35 -15.98 -1.38 4.22
N SER A 36 -14.91 -2.19 4.25
CA SER A 36 -14.96 -3.65 4.26
C SER A 36 -15.64 -4.18 5.51
N MET A 37 -15.29 -3.66 6.70
CA MET A 37 -15.93 -4.04 7.96
C MET A 37 -17.44 -3.74 7.93
N TYR A 38 -17.85 -2.55 7.48
CA TYR A 38 -19.27 -2.20 7.33
C TYR A 38 -19.99 -3.14 6.36
N TYR A 39 -19.35 -3.45 5.23
CA TYR A 39 -19.93 -4.34 4.22
C TYR A 39 -20.06 -5.77 4.73
N CYS A 40 -19.01 -6.32 5.34
CA CYS A 40 -19.01 -7.67 5.92
C CYS A 40 -20.04 -7.81 7.03
N TYR A 41 -20.14 -6.82 7.93
CA TYR A 41 -21.11 -6.82 9.02
C TYR A 41 -22.56 -6.84 8.50
N HIS A 42 -22.86 -6.09 7.44
CA HIS A 42 -24.24 -5.96 6.97
C HIS A 42 -24.67 -7.03 5.94
N TYR A 43 -23.74 -7.52 5.12
CA TYR A 43 -24.06 -8.37 3.96
C TYR A 43 -23.47 -9.78 4.00
N VAL A 44 -22.37 -10.01 4.73
CA VAL A 44 -21.66 -11.30 4.69
C VAL A 44 -21.94 -12.13 5.94
N PHE A 45 -21.91 -11.50 7.11
CA PHE A 45 -22.03 -12.21 8.39
C PHE A 45 -23.41 -12.14 9.03
N ASN A 46 -24.40 -11.47 8.42
CA ASN A 46 -25.75 -11.16 8.96
C ASN A 46 -26.64 -12.37 9.37
N GLU A 47 -26.09 -13.58 9.48
CA GLU A 47 -26.75 -14.80 9.92
C GLU A 47 -26.40 -15.20 11.36
N TYR A 48 -25.38 -14.62 12.00
CA TYR A 48 -25.05 -14.91 13.40
C TYR A 48 -25.56 -13.83 14.37
N ASP A 49 -25.18 -13.92 15.65
CA ASP A 49 -25.49 -12.88 16.62
C ASP A 49 -24.60 -11.66 16.40
N ALA A 50 -25.11 -10.47 16.75
CA ALA A 50 -24.42 -9.20 16.51
C ALA A 50 -22.99 -9.15 17.09
N SER A 51 -22.73 -9.86 18.20
CA SER A 51 -21.38 -9.93 18.77
C SER A 51 -20.42 -10.73 17.89
N THR A 52 -20.87 -11.85 17.34
CA THR A 52 -20.06 -12.73 16.48
C THR A 52 -19.80 -12.08 15.11
N ASP A 53 -20.79 -11.40 14.56
CA ASP A 53 -20.67 -10.70 13.26
C ASP A 53 -19.66 -9.56 13.31
N MET A 54 -19.66 -8.81 14.41
CA MET A 54 -18.71 -7.73 14.64
C MET A 54 -17.28 -8.25 14.82
N LEU A 55 -17.12 -9.43 15.45
CA LEU A 55 -15.81 -10.07 15.62
C LEU A 55 -15.24 -10.54 14.27
N TYR A 56 -16.03 -11.25 13.47
CA TYR A 56 -15.57 -11.76 12.17
C TYR A 56 -15.29 -10.66 11.16
N SER A 57 -16.15 -9.63 11.09
CA SER A 57 -15.89 -8.46 10.25
C SER A 57 -14.63 -7.70 10.67
N GLY A 58 -14.35 -7.60 11.97
CA GLY A 58 -13.10 -7.04 12.50
C GLY A 58 -11.87 -7.86 12.11
N LEU A 59 -11.94 -9.19 12.15
CA LEU A 59 -10.84 -10.07 11.72
C LEU A 59 -10.54 -9.94 10.22
N VAL A 60 -11.58 -9.80 9.39
CA VAL A 60 -11.43 -9.56 7.95
C VAL A 60 -10.72 -8.23 7.70
N ALA A 61 -11.11 -7.17 8.40
CA ALA A 61 -10.48 -5.85 8.30
C ALA A 61 -8.98 -5.90 8.69
N ILE A 62 -8.63 -6.64 9.75
CA ILE A 62 -7.22 -6.82 10.15
C ILE A 62 -6.43 -7.56 9.06
N ALA A 63 -6.98 -8.65 8.51
CA ALA A 63 -6.33 -9.40 7.43
C ALA A 63 -6.10 -8.52 6.20
N GLU A 64 -7.06 -7.67 5.86
CA GLU A 64 -6.98 -6.75 4.74
C GLU A 64 -5.88 -5.69 4.92
N ILE A 65 -5.69 -5.17 6.13
CA ILE A 65 -4.58 -4.25 6.44
C ILE A 65 -3.23 -4.91 6.13
N TYR A 66 -3.02 -6.16 6.55
CA TYR A 66 -1.77 -6.87 6.27
C TYR A 66 -1.54 -7.05 4.77
N ILE A 67 -2.59 -7.33 4.00
CA ILE A 67 -2.52 -7.41 2.53
C ILE A 67 -2.13 -6.06 1.93
N LEU A 68 -2.77 -4.97 2.36
CA LEU A 68 -2.45 -3.63 1.88
C LEU A 68 -1.01 -3.21 2.20
N VAL A 69 -0.51 -3.53 3.39
CA VAL A 69 0.88 -3.31 3.79
C VAL A 69 1.83 -4.12 2.91
N ALA A 70 1.54 -5.40 2.66
CA ALA A 70 2.36 -6.24 1.80
C ALA A 70 2.42 -5.69 0.36
N ILE A 71 1.29 -5.24 -0.19
CA ILE A 71 1.21 -4.59 -1.51
C ILE A 71 2.02 -3.29 -1.52
N PHE A 72 1.91 -2.47 -0.47
CA PHE A 72 2.67 -1.23 -0.36
C PHE A 72 4.19 -1.49 -0.41
N ILE A 73 4.67 -2.45 0.38
CA ILE A 73 6.08 -2.85 0.40
C ILE A 73 6.50 -3.39 -0.97
N PHE A 74 5.67 -4.22 -1.59
CA PHE A 74 5.95 -4.77 -2.92
C PHE A 74 6.09 -3.68 -3.99
N ILE A 75 5.21 -2.67 -3.98
CA ILE A 75 5.27 -1.55 -4.91
C ILE A 75 6.53 -0.73 -4.68
N ALA A 76 6.86 -0.42 -3.42
CA ALA A 76 8.08 0.30 -3.06
C ALA A 76 9.34 -0.44 -3.57
N TYR A 77 9.41 -1.76 -3.35
CA TYR A 77 10.51 -2.60 -3.82
C TYR A 77 10.60 -2.65 -5.36
N LYS A 78 9.47 -2.69 -6.06
CA LYS A 78 9.45 -2.67 -7.53
C LYS A 78 9.90 -1.33 -8.10
N ASP A 79 9.58 -0.22 -7.44
CA ASP A 79 10.00 1.12 -7.87
C ASP A 79 11.53 1.25 -7.73
N GLU A 80 12.11 0.78 -6.63
CA GLU A 80 13.56 0.73 -6.40
C GLU A 80 14.30 -0.08 -7.48
N GLN A 81 13.84 -1.31 -7.78
CA GLN A 81 14.44 -2.12 -8.85
C GLN A 81 14.33 -1.46 -10.24
N THR A 82 13.26 -0.71 -10.48
CA THR A 82 13.09 -0.01 -11.76
C THR A 82 14.10 1.12 -11.89
N ILE A 83 14.38 1.82 -10.80
CA ILE A 83 15.42 2.84 -10.72
C ILE A 83 16.78 2.19 -10.98
N GLU A 84 17.15 1.14 -10.24
CA GLU A 84 18.44 0.44 -10.41
C GLU A 84 18.69 -0.03 -11.84
N LYS A 85 17.67 -0.57 -12.52
CA LYS A 85 17.78 -1.00 -13.92
C LYS A 85 18.08 0.16 -14.86
N ARG A 86 17.46 1.33 -14.65
CA ARG A 86 17.74 2.54 -15.44
C ARG A 86 19.18 3.02 -15.25
N ILE A 87 19.74 2.89 -14.04
CA ILE A 87 21.15 3.21 -13.77
C ILE A 87 22.07 2.30 -14.58
N LYS A 88 21.82 0.98 -14.53
CA LYS A 88 22.66 -0.01 -15.23
C LYS A 88 22.66 0.21 -16.74
N THR A 89 21.50 0.44 -17.35
CA THR A 89 21.37 0.68 -18.80
C THR A 89 22.00 2.00 -19.26
N LYS A 90 22.12 3.01 -18.39
CA LYS A 90 22.80 4.27 -18.72
C LYS A 90 24.32 4.16 -18.65
N ASN A 91 24.85 3.14 -17.96
CA ASN A 91 26.29 2.92 -17.74
C ASN A 91 26.93 1.89 -18.69
N ASP A 92 26.14 1.23 -19.54
CA ASP A 92 26.57 0.39 -20.67
C ASP A 92 26.53 1.21 -21.97
#